data_AF-A0A4Q2SNS7-F1
#
_entry.id   AF-A0A4Q2SNS7-F1
#
_cell.length_a   1.000
_cell.length_b   1.000
_cell.length_c   1.000
_cell.angle_alpha   90.00
_cell.angle_beta   90.00
_cell.angle_gamma   90.00
#
_symmetry.space_group_name_H-M   'P 1'
#
loop_
_entity.id
_entity.type
_entity.pdbx_description
1 polymer ?
#
loop_
_entity_poly.entity_id
_entity_poly.type
_entity_poly.pdbx_seq_one_letter_code
_entity_poly.pdbx_strand_id
1 'polypeptide(L)'
;MSALPRAPGKRNRENAMSVVFNIALHILLAGSMLVFVYSLVRAAWDEPNGRERSVRIMALAAGALVTLGAAASGASYATFTVDALAGSRPASFVANVGATILPALLGFGLGFFLTRQTTRDEYMAMRILCFVGMLTAVAFLQVYAEATKVNGVFLGKASLPNVSFVAGIILTMLFTLPTGLERSGAGAGLRSRISSLMGWRTSDDGPRPTPPPQSGRNRYDPFQD
;
A
#
# COMPACT_ATOMS: atom_id res chain seq x y z
N MET A 1 -11.62 63.78 5.67
CA MET A 1 -11.67 62.57 4.82
C MET A 1 -12.19 61.42 5.67
N SER A 2 -13.47 61.08 5.50
CA SER A 2 -14.19 60.10 6.32
C SER A 2 -14.07 58.73 5.66
N ALA A 3 -13.46 57.76 6.34
CA ALA A 3 -13.34 56.40 5.83
C ALA A 3 -14.72 55.73 5.79
N LEU A 4 -15.16 55.31 4.61
CA LEU A 4 -16.40 54.57 4.42
C LEU A 4 -16.37 53.23 5.17
N PRO A 5 -17.40 52.89 5.95
CA PRO A 5 -17.48 51.62 6.67
C PRO A 5 -17.52 50.45 5.68
N ARG A 6 -16.56 49.52 5.79
CA ARG A 6 -16.52 48.29 4.99
C ARG A 6 -17.72 47.40 5.32
N ALA A 7 -18.45 46.98 4.30
CA ALA A 7 -19.61 46.09 4.42
C ALA A 7 -19.25 44.76 5.13
N PRO A 8 -19.93 44.40 6.25
CA PRO A 8 -19.58 43.27 7.10
C PRO A 8 -19.86 41.87 6.49
N GLY A 9 -20.53 41.77 5.34
CA GLY A 9 -21.03 40.49 4.82
C GLY A 9 -20.01 39.58 4.13
N LYS A 10 -18.92 40.11 3.57
CA LYS A 10 -18.03 39.32 2.69
C LYS A 10 -17.13 38.33 3.44
N ARG A 11 -16.59 38.73 4.61
CA ARG A 11 -15.68 37.89 5.42
C ARG A 11 -16.34 36.63 5.99
N ASN A 12 -17.60 36.72 6.39
CA ASN A 12 -18.30 35.58 7.00
C ASN A 12 -18.52 34.43 6.00
N ARG A 13 -18.73 34.74 4.71
CA ARG A 13 -18.89 33.72 3.66
C ARG A 13 -17.59 33.01 3.33
N GLU A 14 -16.48 33.75 3.28
CA GLU A 14 -15.14 33.19 3.04
C GLU A 14 -14.74 32.22 4.15
N ASN A 15 -15.02 32.57 5.41
CA ASN A 15 -14.75 31.71 6.55
C ASN A 15 -15.65 30.46 6.58
N ALA A 16 -16.93 30.60 6.22
CA ALA A 16 -17.84 29.45 6.16
C ALA A 16 -17.41 28.43 5.09
N MET A 17 -17.01 28.90 3.90
CA MET A 17 -16.56 28.02 2.83
C MET A 17 -15.25 27.28 3.18
N SER A 18 -14.30 27.96 3.85
CA SER A 18 -13.04 27.32 4.25
C SER A 18 -13.23 26.25 5.33
N VAL A 19 -14.14 26.48 6.28
CA VAL A 19 -14.49 25.49 7.32
C VAL A 19 -15.12 24.24 6.70
N VAL A 20 -16.11 24.40 5.82
CA VAL A 20 -16.78 23.26 5.16
C VAL A 20 -15.78 22.44 4.35
N PHE A 21 -14.92 23.12 3.59
CA PHE A 21 -13.87 22.46 2.81
C PHE A 21 -12.93 21.64 3.70
N ASN A 22 -12.52 22.17 4.85
CA ASN A 22 -11.62 21.48 5.77
C ASN A 22 -12.27 20.24 6.39
N ILE A 23 -13.53 20.37 6.82
CA ILE A 23 -14.30 19.24 7.35
C ILE A 23 -14.43 18.14 6.29
N ALA A 24 -14.77 18.50 5.05
CA ALA A 24 -14.87 17.55 3.96
C ALA A 24 -13.53 16.85 3.68
N LEU A 25 -12.42 17.59 3.71
CA LEU A 25 -11.07 17.05 3.54
C LEU A 25 -10.74 16.04 4.65
N HIS A 26 -11.03 16.38 5.91
CA HIS A 26 -10.84 15.46 7.04
C HIS A 26 -11.64 14.17 6.90
N ILE A 27 -12.92 14.26 6.52
CA ILE A 27 -13.78 13.10 6.33
C ILE A 27 -13.24 12.21 5.21
N LEU A 28 -12.85 12.81 4.08
CA LEU A 28 -12.32 12.07 2.93
C LEU A 28 -11.00 11.39 3.30
N LEU A 29 -10.13 12.10 4.01
CA LEU A 29 -8.82 11.62 4.42
C LEU A 29 -8.93 10.49 5.45
N ALA A 30 -9.69 10.68 6.54
CA ALA A 30 -9.94 9.65 7.54
C ALA A 30 -10.67 8.45 6.94
N GLY A 31 -11.69 8.68 6.10
CA GLY A 31 -12.43 7.64 5.42
C GLY A 31 -11.55 6.81 4.48
N SER A 32 -10.69 7.45 3.68
CA SER A 32 -9.76 6.75 2.79
C SER A 32 -8.77 5.87 3.57
N MET A 33 -8.28 6.35 4.71
CA MET A 33 -7.40 5.59 5.59
C MET A 33 -8.10 4.37 6.19
N LEU A 34 -9.35 4.53 6.64
CA LEU A 34 -10.14 3.42 7.17
C LEU A 34 -10.39 2.35 6.10
N VAL A 35 -10.77 2.75 4.89
CA VAL A 35 -10.98 1.82 3.76
C VAL A 35 -9.68 1.11 3.38
N PHE A 36 -8.55 1.83 3.39
CA PHE A 36 -7.23 1.26 3.11
C PHE A 36 -6.83 0.20 4.15
N VAL A 37 -6.92 0.52 5.44
CA VAL A 37 -6.64 -0.42 6.53
C VAL A 37 -7.58 -1.62 6.49
N TYR A 38 -8.88 -1.39 6.28
CA TYR A 38 -9.86 -2.45 6.11
C TYR A 38 -9.49 -3.39 4.94
N SER A 39 -9.07 -2.84 3.81
CA SER A 39 -8.67 -3.62 2.63
C SER A 39 -7.44 -4.48 2.91
N LEU A 40 -6.45 -3.96 3.65
CA LEU A 40 -5.26 -4.72 4.06
C LEU A 40 -5.61 -5.87 5.01
N VAL A 41 -6.43 -5.59 6.03
CA VAL A 41 -6.89 -6.61 6.98
C VAL A 41 -7.68 -7.69 6.26
N ARG A 42 -8.57 -7.29 5.36
CA ARG A 42 -9.34 -8.21 4.52
C ARG A 42 -8.44 -9.07 3.63
N ALA A 43 -7.45 -8.47 2.96
CA ALA A 43 -6.49 -9.19 2.11
C ALA A 43 -5.64 -10.21 2.89
N ALA A 44 -5.36 -9.94 4.16
CA ALA A 44 -4.71 -10.90 5.05
C ALA A 44 -5.68 -12.02 5.49
N TRP A 45 -6.95 -11.71 5.72
CA TRP A 45 -7.93 -12.64 6.28
C TRP A 45 -8.57 -13.60 5.25
N ASP A 46 -8.80 -13.12 4.03
CA ASP A 46 -9.48 -13.86 2.96
C ASP A 46 -8.63 -15.01 2.36
N GLU A 47 -7.40 -15.21 2.83
CA GLU A 47 -6.52 -16.28 2.37
C GLU A 47 -6.98 -17.67 2.87
N PRO A 48 -7.28 -18.64 1.99
CA PRO A 48 -7.77 -19.97 2.39
C PRO A 48 -6.72 -20.80 3.13
N ASN A 49 -5.43 -20.63 2.84
CA ASN A 49 -4.37 -21.36 3.53
C ASN A 49 -4.11 -20.74 4.91
N GLY A 50 -4.43 -21.47 5.98
CA GLY A 50 -4.24 -21.00 7.36
C GLY A 50 -2.80 -20.60 7.70
N ARG A 51 -1.80 -21.28 7.13
CA ARG A 51 -0.39 -20.92 7.33
C ARG A 51 -0.08 -19.59 6.66
N GLU A 52 -0.50 -19.39 5.41
CA GLU A 52 -0.28 -18.13 4.69
C GLU A 52 -1.00 -16.97 5.35
N ARG A 53 -2.26 -17.19 5.77
CA ARG A 53 -3.04 -16.23 6.56
C ARG A 53 -2.28 -15.75 7.79
N SER A 54 -1.72 -16.68 8.57
CA SER A 54 -0.94 -16.34 9.76
C SER A 54 0.28 -15.48 9.44
N VAL A 55 0.98 -15.78 8.33
CA VAL A 55 2.15 -15.00 7.89
C VAL A 55 1.76 -13.61 7.42
N ARG A 56 0.63 -13.45 6.71
CA ARG A 56 0.13 -12.12 6.30
C ARG A 56 -0.30 -11.27 7.50
N ILE A 57 -0.93 -11.88 8.51
CA ILE A 57 -1.27 -11.19 9.76
C ILE A 57 0.01 -10.77 10.51
N MET A 58 1.01 -11.66 10.60
CA MET A 58 2.31 -11.29 11.18
C MET A 58 2.99 -10.17 10.40
N ALA A 59 2.87 -10.15 9.06
CA ALA A 59 3.40 -9.09 8.23
C ALA A 59 2.71 -7.74 8.52
N LEU A 60 1.37 -7.71 8.67
CA LEU A 60 0.65 -6.50 9.10
C LEU A 60 1.15 -6.02 10.48
N ALA A 61 1.20 -6.92 11.46
CA ALA A 61 1.64 -6.60 12.82
C ALA A 61 3.09 -6.09 12.85
N ALA A 62 4.00 -6.73 12.10
CA ALA A 62 5.38 -6.30 11.97
C ALA A 62 5.48 -4.90 11.35
N GLY A 63 4.71 -4.61 10.29
CA GLY A 63 4.65 -3.28 9.69
C GLY A 63 4.24 -2.20 10.68
N ALA A 64 3.22 -2.48 11.50
CA ALA A 64 2.78 -1.56 12.55
C ALA A 64 3.85 -1.38 13.66
N LEU A 65 4.43 -2.48 14.14
CA LEU A 65 5.43 -2.45 15.21
C LEU A 65 6.71 -1.72 14.80
N VAL A 66 7.15 -1.85 13.54
CA VAL A 66 8.30 -1.10 13.02
C VAL A 66 8.05 0.40 13.11
N THR A 67 6.87 0.87 12.67
CA THR A 67 6.54 2.30 12.71
C THR A 67 6.34 2.81 14.14
N LEU A 68 5.73 2.02 15.03
CA LEU A 68 5.60 2.37 16.44
C LEU A 68 6.95 2.39 17.15
N GLY A 69 7.84 1.44 16.86
CA GLY A 69 9.21 1.39 17.38
C GLY A 69 10.04 2.59 16.92
N ALA A 70 9.92 2.99 15.65
CA ALA A 70 10.57 4.19 15.12
C ALA A 70 10.05 5.48 15.80
N ALA A 71 8.75 5.56 16.07
CA ALA A 71 8.21 6.70 16.82
C ALA A 71 8.65 6.68 18.29
N ALA A 72 8.71 5.52 18.93
CA ALA A 72 9.16 5.38 20.31
C ALA A 72 10.65 5.72 20.50
N SER A 73 11.49 5.52 19.48
CA SER A 73 12.90 5.90 19.51
C SER A 73 13.15 7.40 19.24
N GLY A 74 12.09 8.19 19.02
CA GLY A 74 12.20 9.59 18.62
C GLY A 74 12.57 9.79 17.15
N ALA A 75 12.78 8.72 16.38
CA ALA A 75 13.00 8.74 14.93
C ALA A 75 11.65 8.80 14.18
N SER A 76 10.78 9.72 14.59
CA SER A 76 9.48 9.90 13.95
C SER A 76 9.62 10.71 12.67
N TYR A 77 9.26 10.10 11.55
CA TYR A 77 9.15 10.80 10.26
C TYR A 77 8.17 11.99 10.36
N ALA A 78 7.14 11.87 11.19
CA ALA A 78 6.18 12.96 11.41
C ALA A 78 6.85 14.16 12.06
N THR A 79 7.66 13.95 13.10
CA THR A 79 8.39 15.03 13.79
C THR A 79 9.39 15.68 12.84
N PHE A 80 10.15 14.89 12.09
CA PHE A 80 11.06 15.41 11.07
C PHE A 80 10.34 16.24 9.99
N THR A 81 9.18 15.76 9.51
CA THR A 81 8.40 16.46 8.48
C THR A 81 7.79 17.75 9.02
N VAL A 82 7.23 17.72 10.23
CA VAL A 82 6.67 18.90 10.90
C VAL A 82 7.78 19.90 11.21
N ASP A 83 8.93 19.48 11.71
CA ASP A 83 10.08 20.36 11.99
C ASP A 83 10.67 20.92 10.69
N ALA A 84 10.71 20.14 9.61
CA ALA A 84 11.12 20.63 8.30
C ALA A 84 10.13 21.68 7.74
N LEU A 85 8.82 21.50 7.97
CA LEU A 85 7.78 22.45 7.59
C LEU A 85 7.81 23.71 8.46
N ALA A 86 7.92 23.57 9.78
CA ALA A 86 7.91 24.65 10.77
C ALA A 86 9.22 25.46 10.78
N GLY A 87 10.35 24.79 10.53
CA GLY A 87 11.70 25.37 10.49
C GLY A 87 12.10 25.99 9.16
N SER A 88 11.20 26.00 8.16
CA SER A 88 11.45 26.56 6.82
C SER A 88 11.50 28.10 6.78
N ARG A 89 12.38 28.71 7.60
CA ARG A 89 13.12 29.91 7.13
C ARG A 89 13.82 29.50 5.84
N PRO A 90 13.87 30.35 4.79
CA PRO A 90 14.09 29.94 3.40
C PRO A 90 15.23 28.93 3.28
N ALA A 91 14.85 27.65 3.36
CA ALA A 91 15.78 26.57 3.26
C ALA A 91 16.32 26.64 1.83
N SER A 92 17.63 26.51 1.68
CA SER A 92 18.25 26.56 0.36
C SER A 92 17.47 25.64 -0.58
N PHE A 93 17.24 26.09 -1.82
CA PHE A 93 16.46 25.35 -2.82
C PHE A 93 16.79 23.85 -2.86
N VAL A 94 18.06 23.51 -2.62
CA VAL A 94 18.59 22.14 -2.49
C VAL A 94 17.92 21.32 -1.37
N ALA A 95 17.66 21.89 -0.20
CA ALA A 95 17.01 21.18 0.91
C ALA A 95 15.54 20.86 0.61
N ASN A 96 14.81 21.81 0.00
CA ASN A 96 13.43 21.56 -0.44
C ASN A 96 13.37 20.49 -1.52
N VAL A 97 14.25 20.57 -2.52
CA VAL A 97 14.32 19.58 -3.60
C VAL A 97 14.67 18.19 -3.04
N GLY A 98 15.67 18.10 -2.16
CA GLY A 98 16.05 16.85 -1.51
C GLY A 98 14.91 16.23 -0.70
N ALA A 99 14.19 17.04 0.08
CA ALA A 99 13.05 16.59 0.88
C ALA A 99 11.89 16.04 0.02
N THR A 100 11.68 16.55 -1.20
CA THR A 100 10.66 16.03 -2.12
C THR A 100 11.11 14.85 -2.99
N ILE A 101 12.35 14.88 -3.48
CA ILE A 101 12.85 13.86 -4.41
C ILE A 101 13.07 12.53 -3.70
N LEU A 102 13.58 12.56 -2.47
CA LEU A 102 13.98 11.33 -1.77
C LEU A 102 12.77 10.42 -1.46
N PRO A 103 11.64 10.92 -0.93
CA PRO A 103 10.42 10.13 -0.79
C PRO A 103 9.83 9.67 -2.12
N ALA A 104 9.92 10.49 -3.17
CA ALA A 104 9.41 10.13 -4.50
C ALA A 104 10.22 8.96 -5.12
N LEU A 105 11.55 9.00 -5.01
CA LEU A 105 12.42 7.92 -5.49
C LEU A 105 12.24 6.65 -4.66
N LEU A 106 12.08 6.76 -3.34
CA LEU A 106 11.79 5.62 -2.48
C LEU A 106 10.43 4.99 -2.84
N GLY A 107 9.39 5.81 -3.01
CA GLY A 107 8.06 5.35 -3.42
C GLY A 107 8.09 4.66 -4.79
N PHE A 108 8.78 5.25 -5.76
CA PHE A 108 8.95 4.66 -7.09
C PHE A 108 9.73 3.34 -7.05
N GLY A 109 10.87 3.30 -6.34
CA GLY A 109 11.69 2.11 -6.22
C GLY A 109 10.94 0.96 -5.53
N LEU A 110 10.15 1.28 -4.51
CA LEU A 110 9.34 0.30 -3.79
C LEU A 110 8.17 -0.20 -4.64
N GLY A 111 7.48 0.69 -5.36
CA GLY A 111 6.44 0.32 -6.32
C GLY A 111 6.96 -0.56 -7.47
N PHE A 112 8.13 -0.21 -8.04
CA PHE A 112 8.79 -1.02 -9.06
C PHE A 112 9.20 -2.40 -8.52
N PHE A 113 9.76 -2.46 -7.31
CA PHE A 113 10.12 -3.71 -6.65
C PHE A 113 8.90 -4.61 -6.40
N LEU A 114 7.79 -4.04 -5.90
CA LEU A 114 6.53 -4.76 -5.70
C LEU A 114 5.96 -5.31 -7.01
N THR A 115 5.92 -4.48 -8.05
CA THR A 115 5.44 -4.89 -9.37
C THR A 115 6.26 -6.06 -9.91
N ARG A 116 7.60 -5.98 -9.78
CA ARG A 116 8.52 -7.03 -10.21
C ARG A 116 8.35 -8.32 -9.40
N GLN A 117 8.16 -8.24 -8.08
CA GLN A 117 7.96 -9.43 -7.26
C GLN A 117 6.61 -10.11 -7.50
N THR A 118 5.56 -9.33 -7.76
CA THR A 118 4.23 -9.85 -8.06
C THR A 118 4.23 -10.77 -9.29
N THR A 119 5.12 -10.53 -10.26
CA THR A 119 5.26 -11.41 -11.43
C THR A 119 5.95 -12.76 -11.13
N ARG A 120 6.68 -12.87 -10.02
CA ARG A 120 7.47 -14.07 -9.67
C ARG A 120 6.82 -14.93 -8.61
N ASP A 121 6.23 -14.32 -7.58
CA ASP A 121 5.61 -15.03 -6.46
C ASP A 121 4.50 -14.16 -5.84
N GLU A 122 3.26 -14.54 -6.10
CA GLU A 122 2.05 -13.85 -5.62
C GLU A 122 1.95 -13.86 -4.09
N TYR A 123 2.38 -14.95 -3.43
CA TYR A 123 2.36 -15.04 -1.97
C TYR A 123 3.36 -14.06 -1.36
N MET A 124 4.59 -14.03 -1.88
CA MET A 124 5.59 -13.09 -1.39
C MET A 124 5.14 -11.64 -1.61
N ALA A 125 4.57 -11.32 -2.78
CA ALA A 125 4.05 -9.99 -3.07
C ALA A 125 2.96 -9.56 -2.08
N MET A 126 1.99 -10.42 -1.78
CA MET A 126 0.92 -10.12 -0.82
C MET A 126 1.44 -9.93 0.61
N ARG A 127 2.46 -10.70 1.03
CA ARG A 127 3.10 -10.52 2.34
C ARG A 127 3.80 -9.17 2.45
N ILE A 128 4.57 -8.79 1.41
CA ILE A 128 5.24 -7.48 1.37
C ILE A 128 4.20 -6.36 1.32
N LEU A 129 3.12 -6.53 0.54
CA LEU A 129 2.02 -5.58 0.45
C LEU A 129 1.35 -5.34 1.82
N CYS A 130 1.08 -6.41 2.58
CA CYS A 130 0.57 -6.31 3.94
C CYS A 130 1.55 -5.55 4.84
N PHE A 131 2.83 -5.93 4.83
CA PHE A 131 3.86 -5.29 5.64
C PHE A 131 4.00 -3.78 5.35
N VAL A 132 4.24 -3.43 4.08
CA VAL A 132 4.43 -2.04 3.64
C VAL A 132 3.14 -1.24 3.76
N GLY A 133 2.00 -1.86 3.46
CA GLY A 133 0.69 -1.24 3.59
C GLY A 133 0.42 -0.80 5.03
N MET A 134 0.65 -1.69 6.00
CA MET A 134 0.44 -1.34 7.40
C MET A 134 1.48 -0.33 7.91
N LEU A 135 2.74 -0.46 7.50
CA LEU A 135 3.78 0.53 7.79
C LEU A 135 3.34 1.93 7.35
N THR A 136 2.81 2.05 6.12
CA THR A 136 2.31 3.30 5.54
C THR A 136 1.10 3.83 6.31
N ALA A 137 0.14 2.97 6.65
CA ALA A 137 -1.06 3.36 7.39
C ALA A 137 -0.71 3.97 8.75
N VAL A 138 0.19 3.32 9.52
CA VAL A 138 0.61 3.84 10.82
C VAL A 138 1.42 5.13 10.68
N ALA A 139 2.31 5.20 9.69
CA ALA A 139 3.12 6.40 9.47
C ALA A 139 2.23 7.61 9.15
N PHE A 140 1.21 7.39 8.32
CA PHE A 140 0.23 8.43 8.02
C PHE A 140 -0.60 8.82 9.24
N LEU A 141 -1.05 7.85 10.04
CA LEU A 141 -1.80 8.14 11.25
C LEU A 141 -0.99 9.00 12.22
N GLN A 142 0.31 8.75 12.36
CA GLN A 142 1.21 9.58 13.17
C GLN A 142 1.33 11.00 12.63
N VAL A 143 1.55 11.14 11.32
CA VAL A 143 1.61 12.46 10.66
C VAL A 143 0.30 13.22 10.83
N TYR A 144 -0.84 12.55 10.67
CA TYR A 144 -2.15 13.13 10.84
C TYR A 144 -2.42 13.56 12.29
N ALA A 145 -2.04 12.72 13.26
CA ALA A 145 -2.18 13.03 14.69
C ALA A 145 -1.34 14.26 15.08
N GLU A 146 -0.08 14.32 14.66
CA GLU A 146 0.78 15.48 14.93
C GLU A 146 0.30 16.74 14.20
N ALA A 147 -0.10 16.64 12.93
CA ALA A 147 -0.64 17.78 12.19
C ALA A 147 -1.89 18.37 12.86
N THR A 148 -2.78 17.51 13.38
CA THR A 148 -4.00 17.90 14.10
C THR A 148 -3.67 18.55 15.44
N LYS A 149 -2.63 18.04 16.15
CA LYS A 149 -2.16 18.61 17.42
C LYS A 149 -1.58 20.01 17.24
N VAL A 150 -0.82 20.26 16.17
CA VAL A 150 -0.16 21.56 15.92
C VAL A 150 -1.13 22.61 15.35
N ASN A 151 -2.00 22.24 14.42
CA ASN A 151 -2.80 23.21 13.66
C ASN A 151 -4.29 23.24 14.05
N GLY A 152 -4.73 22.37 14.98
CA GLY A 152 -6.15 22.16 15.26
C GLY A 152 -6.91 21.62 14.03
N VAL A 153 -8.21 21.90 13.94
CA VAL A 153 -9.11 21.47 12.83
C VAL A 153 -8.82 22.23 11.53
N PHE A 154 -7.92 23.23 11.53
CA PHE A 154 -7.57 23.99 10.34
C PHE A 154 -6.30 23.44 9.67
N LEU A 155 -6.39 22.28 9.01
CA LEU A 155 -5.32 21.83 8.11
C LEU A 155 -5.28 22.71 6.85
N GLY A 156 -4.59 23.85 6.94
CA GLY A 156 -4.20 24.65 5.78
C GLY A 156 -3.20 23.93 4.87
N LYS A 157 -2.52 24.70 4.00
CA LYS A 157 -1.55 24.26 2.97
C LYS A 157 -0.48 23.23 3.41
N ALA A 158 -0.29 23.02 4.70
CA ALA A 158 0.63 22.02 5.26
C ALA A 158 0.20 20.55 5.02
N SER A 159 -1.08 20.28 4.69
CA SER A 159 -1.55 18.90 4.43
C SER A 159 -1.24 18.38 3.01
N LEU A 160 -0.98 19.29 2.06
CA LEU A 160 -0.82 18.97 0.64
C LEU A 160 0.25 17.90 0.33
N PRO A 161 1.47 17.97 0.92
CA PRO A 161 2.53 16.98 0.63
C PRO A 161 2.17 15.57 1.12
N ASN A 162 1.45 15.48 2.25
CA ASN A 162 1.10 14.20 2.86
C ASN A 162 -0.05 13.53 2.11
N VAL A 163 -1.01 14.33 1.62
CA VAL A 163 -2.11 13.83 0.80
C VAL A 163 -1.61 13.33 -0.55
N SER A 164 -0.64 13.99 -1.19
CA SER A 164 -0.12 13.55 -2.49
C SER A 164 0.71 12.25 -2.38
N PHE A 165 1.46 12.08 -1.29
CA PHE A 165 2.19 10.83 -1.02
C PHE A 165 1.22 9.65 -0.82
N VAL A 166 0.19 9.83 0.01
CA VAL A 166 -0.82 8.78 0.23
C VAL A 166 -1.64 8.51 -1.01
N ALA A 167 -2.05 9.54 -1.75
CA ALA A 167 -2.73 9.38 -3.03
C ALA A 167 -1.84 8.60 -4.02
N GLY A 168 -0.53 8.87 -4.05
CA GLY A 168 0.44 8.14 -4.86
C GLY A 168 0.51 6.65 -4.50
N ILE A 169 0.57 6.31 -3.21
CA ILE A 169 0.57 4.92 -2.75
C ILE A 169 -0.76 4.22 -3.07
N ILE A 170 -1.89 4.89 -2.84
CA ILE A 170 -3.22 4.35 -3.15
C ILE A 170 -3.37 4.12 -4.65
N LEU A 171 -2.99 5.08 -5.49
CA LEU A 171 -3.01 4.95 -6.95
C LEU A 171 -2.10 3.80 -7.40
N THR A 172 -0.91 3.69 -6.82
CA THR A 172 0.01 2.59 -7.13
C THR A 172 -0.63 1.24 -6.78
N MET A 173 -1.21 1.10 -5.59
CA MET A 173 -1.96 -0.11 -5.24
C MET A 173 -3.11 -0.38 -6.21
N LEU A 174 -3.90 0.63 -6.55
CA LEU A 174 -5.07 0.50 -7.41
C LEU A 174 -4.71 0.06 -8.83
N PHE A 175 -3.53 0.48 -9.33
CA PHE A 175 -3.03 0.07 -10.64
C PHE A 175 -2.15 -1.19 -10.63
N THR A 176 -1.62 -1.59 -9.47
CA THR A 176 -0.72 -2.75 -9.36
C THR A 176 -1.46 -4.02 -8.91
N LEU A 177 -2.58 -3.88 -8.19
CA LEU A 177 -3.46 -5.01 -7.92
C LEU A 177 -4.18 -5.38 -9.22
N PRO A 178 -3.90 -6.55 -9.83
CA PRO A 178 -4.74 -7.04 -10.90
C PRO A 178 -6.14 -7.20 -10.31
N THR A 179 -7.09 -6.41 -10.80
CA THR A 179 -8.50 -6.61 -10.45
C THR A 179 -8.83 -8.03 -10.88
N GLY A 180 -9.02 -8.92 -9.91
CA GLY A 180 -9.12 -10.38 -10.10
C GLY A 180 -10.32 -10.85 -10.94
N LEU A 181 -10.93 -9.97 -11.72
CA LEU A 181 -11.97 -10.30 -12.69
C LEU A 181 -11.46 -11.20 -13.83
N GLU A 182 -10.14 -11.26 -14.10
CA GLU A 182 -9.60 -12.17 -15.13
C GLU A 182 -9.01 -13.49 -14.61
N ARG A 183 -8.63 -13.61 -13.32
CA ARG A 183 -7.95 -14.82 -12.82
C ARG A 183 -8.80 -15.78 -12.00
N SER A 184 -10.02 -15.40 -11.62
CA SER A 184 -10.99 -16.36 -11.07
C SER A 184 -11.58 -17.21 -12.18
N GLY A 185 -10.85 -18.27 -12.59
CA GLY A 185 -11.41 -19.61 -12.91
C GLY A 185 -12.47 -19.80 -14.01
N ALA A 186 -13.12 -18.78 -14.54
CA ALA A 186 -14.21 -18.93 -15.51
C ALA A 186 -13.71 -19.36 -16.90
N GLY A 187 -12.49 -18.96 -17.28
CA GLY A 187 -11.87 -19.34 -18.55
C GLY A 187 -11.21 -20.73 -18.54
N ALA A 188 -10.67 -21.18 -17.40
CA ALA A 188 -10.02 -22.48 -17.30
C ALA A 188 -11.04 -23.62 -17.27
N GLY A 189 -12.18 -23.43 -16.59
CA GLY A 189 -13.29 -24.38 -16.60
C GLY A 189 -14.03 -24.44 -17.93
N LEU A 190 -14.17 -23.32 -18.64
CA LEU A 190 -14.80 -23.30 -19.96
C LEU A 190 -13.89 -23.90 -21.02
N ARG A 191 -12.58 -23.63 -21.01
CA ARG A 191 -11.63 -24.29 -21.93
C ARG A 191 -11.52 -25.79 -21.66
N SER A 192 -11.50 -26.24 -20.40
CA SER A 192 -11.49 -27.67 -20.09
C SER A 192 -12.79 -28.37 -20.47
N ARG A 193 -13.94 -27.69 -20.34
CA ARG A 193 -15.24 -28.20 -20.81
C ARG A 193 -15.37 -28.16 -22.34
N ILE A 194 -14.86 -27.13 -23.00
CA ILE A 194 -14.84 -27.06 -24.47
C ILE A 194 -13.89 -28.11 -25.03
N SER A 195 -12.72 -28.36 -24.42
CA SER A 195 -11.83 -29.45 -24.84
C SER A 195 -12.39 -30.84 -24.52
N SER A 196 -13.23 -30.99 -23.49
CA SER A 196 -13.92 -32.27 -23.24
C SER A 196 -15.10 -32.51 -24.17
N LEU A 197 -15.73 -31.43 -24.65
CA LEU A 197 -16.93 -31.49 -25.50
C LEU A 197 -16.56 -31.53 -26.99
N MET A 198 -15.50 -30.82 -27.38
CA MET A 198 -14.84 -30.93 -28.66
C MET A 198 -13.83 -32.07 -28.53
N GLY A 199 -14.32 -33.30 -28.60
CA GLY A 199 -13.60 -34.55 -28.36
C GLY A 199 -12.39 -34.78 -29.27
N TRP A 200 -11.36 -33.94 -29.13
CA TRP A 200 -10.00 -34.21 -29.53
C TRP A 200 -9.42 -35.18 -28.52
N ARG A 201 -9.98 -36.39 -28.56
CA ARG A 201 -9.25 -37.61 -28.25
C ARG A 201 -8.18 -37.67 -29.33
N THR A 202 -7.04 -37.03 -29.09
CA THR A 202 -5.82 -37.41 -29.79
C THR A 202 -5.59 -38.86 -29.40
N SER A 203 -6.07 -39.77 -30.25
CA SER A 203 -5.72 -41.17 -30.26
C SER A 203 -4.22 -41.24 -30.57
N ASP A 204 -3.42 -40.93 -29.56
CA ASP A 204 -1.99 -41.12 -29.57
C ASP A 204 -1.75 -42.58 -29.13
N ASP A 205 -2.16 -43.51 -29.99
CA ASP A 205 -1.68 -44.89 -30.01
C ASP A 205 -0.26 -44.93 -30.63
N GLY A 206 0.59 -44.00 -30.20
CA GLY A 206 2.02 -44.09 -30.43
C GLY A 206 2.59 -45.22 -29.57
N PRO A 207 3.56 -46.00 -30.07
CA PRO A 207 4.23 -47.04 -29.29
C PRO A 207 4.75 -46.41 -28.00
N ARG A 208 4.25 -46.93 -26.86
CA ARG A 208 4.66 -46.47 -25.53
C ARG A 208 6.18 -46.43 -25.47
N PRO A 209 6.80 -45.27 -25.17
CA PRO A 209 8.23 -45.24 -24.90
C PRO A 209 8.49 -46.18 -23.74
N THR A 210 9.29 -47.22 -24.00
CA THR A 210 9.80 -48.11 -22.97
C THR A 210 10.44 -47.25 -21.88
N PRO A 211 10.06 -47.43 -20.60
CA PRO A 211 10.65 -46.68 -19.52
C PRO A 211 12.17 -46.89 -19.55
N PRO A 212 12.99 -45.83 -19.41
CA PRO A 212 14.42 -45.98 -19.34
C PRO A 212 14.77 -46.95 -18.20
N PRO A 213 15.78 -47.81 -18.38
CA PRO A 213 16.21 -48.73 -17.35
C PRO A 213 16.45 -47.93 -16.07
N GLN A 214 15.72 -48.30 -15.01
CA GLN A 214 15.92 -47.72 -13.69
C GLN A 214 17.34 -48.09 -13.27
N SER A 215 18.28 -47.17 -13.48
CA SER A 215 19.60 -47.26 -12.88
C SER A 215 19.37 -47.20 -11.37
N GLY A 216 19.51 -48.34 -10.71
CA GLY A 216 19.42 -48.46 -9.26
C GLY A 216 20.40 -47.52 -8.59
N ARG A 217 19.93 -46.32 -8.24
CA ARG A 217 20.60 -45.49 -7.26
C ARG A 217 20.33 -46.13 -5.91
N ASN A 218 21.25 -47.00 -5.51
CA ASN A 218 21.45 -47.36 -4.11
C ASN A 218 21.53 -46.05 -3.32
N ARG A 219 20.42 -45.68 -2.69
CA ARG A 219 20.34 -44.59 -1.76
C ARG A 219 21.03 -45.08 -0.50
N TYR A 220 22.32 -44.74 -0.36
CA TYR A 220 23.05 -44.92 0.87
C TYR A 220 22.32 -44.16 1.98
N ASP A 221 21.82 -44.88 2.98
CA ASP A 221 21.15 -44.34 4.14
C ASP A 221 22.18 -44.24 5.28
N PRO A 222 22.64 -43.02 5.64
CA PRO A 222 23.73 -42.84 6.61
C PRO A 222 23.29 -43.01 8.07
N PHE A 223 22.08 -43.52 8.33
CA PHE A 223 21.51 -43.66 9.68
C PHE A 223 21.27 -45.11 10.11
N GLN A 224 21.93 -46.08 9.47
CA GLN A 224 21.80 -47.51 9.79
C GLN A 224 22.88 -48.09 10.72
N ASP A 225 23.63 -47.26 11.45
CA ASP A 225 24.55 -47.70 12.52
C ASP A 225 24.14 -47.17 13.90
#